data_AF-A0A7C9Q0G5-F1
#
_entry.id   AF-A0A7C9Q0G5-F1
#
_cell.length_a   1.000
_cell.length_b   1.000
_cell.length_c   1.000
_cell.angle_alpha   90.00
_cell.angle_beta   90.00
_cell.angle_gamma   90.00
#
_symmetry.space_group_name_H-M   'P 1'
#
loop_
_entity.id
_entity.type
_entity.pdbx_description
1 polymer ?
#
loop_
_entity_poly.entity_id
_entity_poly.type
_entity_poly.pdbx_seq_one_letter_code
_entity_poly.pdbx_strand_id
1 'polypeptide(L)'
;MFKMFKGAKNAAKLINNATNETEIATTISPTAARAIQILSDVPGITSADKRDFGSASPLFALKDGTIVRTWQNLARVGHVFLADPKGRMVFGGYVLWQNSEGLKQAIEQIQQELALNNKQKTRNSKAATVSIESDCGIDYNHLLSLLSDEEWKKADKETARLMLAVMRKQKWWQVSFADVAKFPCKDLSTIDRLWSFYSEGHFGLLVQKTIYESSGGTNYDRKAWEAFGDCVGWRDRGDWLYYEDLTFSIKAPRGHLPSTVLYGSIVEGVPKVFSGLVETVAVRGLTNVGWPMAGLFARIKDCKR
;
A
#
# COMPACT_ATOMS: atom_id res chain seq x y z
N MET A 1 6.86 39.25 26.46
CA MET A 1 7.65 39.27 25.20
C MET A 1 7.47 37.92 24.50
N PHE A 2 6.37 37.75 23.76
CA PHE A 2 6.06 36.50 23.06
C PHE A 2 6.75 36.51 21.69
N LYS A 3 7.62 35.52 21.43
CA LYS A 3 8.23 35.30 20.12
C LYS A 3 7.11 34.92 19.12
N MET A 4 6.80 35.82 18.20
CA MET A 4 5.98 35.50 17.03
C MET A 4 6.72 34.45 16.18
N PHE A 5 6.06 33.32 15.93
CA PHE A 5 6.56 32.23 15.09
C PHE A 5 6.73 32.67 13.63
N LYS A 6 7.89 32.34 13.05
CA LYS A 6 8.31 32.66 11.68
C LYS A 6 7.33 32.13 10.60
N GLY A 7 6.57 31.07 10.91
CA GLY A 7 5.57 30.46 10.02
C GLY A 7 4.32 31.31 9.76
N ALA A 8 3.86 32.09 10.74
CA ALA A 8 2.67 32.94 10.59
C ALA A 8 2.87 34.05 9.54
N LYS A 9 4.11 34.48 9.32
CA LYS A 9 4.45 35.49 8.30
C LYS A 9 4.43 34.93 6.86
N ASN A 10 4.65 33.63 6.67
CA ASN A 10 4.60 33.01 5.34
C ASN A 10 3.14 32.70 4.93
N ALA A 11 2.31 32.22 5.87
CA ALA A 11 0.89 32.01 5.63
C ALA A 11 0.16 33.31 5.22
N ALA A 12 0.47 34.43 5.89
CA ALA A 12 -0.11 35.73 5.56
C ALA A 12 0.31 36.27 4.18
N LYS A 13 1.44 35.81 3.63
CA LYS A 13 1.98 36.29 2.34
C LYS A 13 1.44 35.52 1.12
N LEU A 14 0.86 34.34 1.35
CA LEU A 14 0.23 33.51 0.31
C LEU A 14 -1.27 33.83 0.12
N ILE A 15 -1.80 34.75 0.93
CA ILE A 15 -3.15 35.30 0.83
C ILE A 15 -3.02 36.64 0.08
N ASN A 16 -3.23 36.66 -1.25
CA ASN A 16 -3.69 37.81 -2.08
C ASN A 16 -3.55 37.43 -3.58
N ASN A 17 -4.49 37.68 -4.52
CA ASN A 17 -5.46 38.76 -4.66
C ASN A 17 -6.82 38.27 -5.22
N ALA A 18 -7.92 38.50 -4.49
CA ALA A 18 -9.23 38.93 -5.03
C ALA A 18 -10.22 39.20 -3.87
N THR A 19 -10.64 40.46 -3.76
CA THR A 19 -11.77 41.03 -2.98
C THR A 19 -11.67 41.09 -1.44
N ASN A 20 -11.59 42.33 -0.93
CA ASN A 20 -11.83 42.85 0.42
C ASN A 20 -11.18 42.13 1.63
N GLU A 21 -10.08 42.72 2.10
CA GLU A 21 -9.26 42.30 3.24
C GLU A 21 -9.96 42.33 4.62
N THR A 22 -11.19 42.84 4.73
CA THR A 22 -11.92 42.95 6.01
C THR A 22 -13.01 41.89 6.24
N GLU A 23 -13.32 41.04 5.26
CA GLU A 23 -14.39 40.03 5.37
C GLU A 23 -13.87 38.57 5.45
N ILE A 24 -12.60 38.33 5.09
CA ILE A 24 -12.02 36.98 5.01
C ILE A 24 -11.39 36.53 6.34
N ALA A 25 -10.92 37.45 7.19
CA ALA A 25 -10.28 37.11 8.46
C ALA A 25 -11.23 36.47 9.49
N THR A 26 -12.55 36.49 9.25
CA THR A 26 -13.59 35.87 10.08
C THR A 26 -14.24 34.63 9.44
N THR A 27 -13.82 34.19 8.25
CA THR A 27 -14.61 33.26 7.41
C THR A 27 -13.84 32.02 6.91
N ILE A 28 -12.64 31.73 7.40
CA ILE A 28 -11.93 30.48 7.10
C ILE A 28 -12.08 29.54 8.29
N SER A 29 -12.65 28.36 8.07
CA SER A 29 -12.84 27.37 9.13
C SER A 29 -11.48 26.90 9.70
N PRO A 30 -11.41 26.43 10.95
CA PRO A 30 -10.18 25.84 11.49
C PRO A 30 -9.67 24.67 10.64
N THR A 31 -10.56 23.88 10.04
CA THR A 31 -10.23 22.76 9.16
C THR A 31 -9.55 23.25 7.88
N ALA A 32 -10.13 24.26 7.22
CA ALA A 32 -9.55 24.86 6.03
C ALA A 32 -8.22 25.56 6.34
N ALA A 33 -8.12 26.27 7.47
CA ALA A 33 -6.88 26.91 7.92
C ALA A 33 -5.77 25.88 8.14
N ARG A 34 -6.09 24.71 8.72
CA ARG A 34 -5.13 23.62 8.88
C ARG A 34 -4.66 23.05 7.55
N ALA A 35 -5.56 22.86 6.59
CA ALA A 35 -5.20 22.43 5.24
C ALA A 35 -4.27 23.44 4.55
N ILE A 36 -4.56 24.74 4.66
CA ILE A 36 -3.70 25.82 4.14
C ILE A 36 -2.30 25.75 4.75
N GLN A 37 -2.21 25.52 6.06
CA GLN A 37 -0.92 25.42 6.74
C GLN A 37 -0.09 24.26 6.19
N ILE A 38 -0.70 23.07 6.03
CA ILE A 38 -0.01 21.89 5.48
C ILE A 38 0.50 22.16 4.06
N LEU A 39 -0.31 22.80 3.21
CA LEU A 39 0.11 23.15 1.84
C LEU A 39 1.20 24.23 1.82
N SER A 40 1.13 25.20 2.74
CA SER A 40 2.09 26.31 2.82
C SER A 40 3.48 25.87 3.31
N ASP A 41 3.56 24.73 4.00
CA ASP A 41 4.82 24.15 4.48
C ASP A 41 5.53 23.30 3.41
N VAL A 42 4.92 23.09 2.24
CA VAL A 42 5.55 22.36 1.13
C VAL A 42 6.71 23.19 0.54
N PRO A 43 7.95 22.65 0.51
CA PRO A 43 9.08 23.34 -0.09
C PRO A 43 8.81 23.74 -1.54
N GLY A 44 9.04 25.02 -1.86
CA GLY A 44 8.84 25.56 -3.21
C GLY A 44 7.38 25.74 -3.64
N ILE A 45 6.41 25.67 -2.71
CA ILE A 45 5.03 26.06 -2.98
C ILE A 45 4.97 27.53 -3.39
N THR A 46 4.32 27.78 -4.52
CA THR A 46 4.12 29.11 -5.09
C THR A 46 2.63 29.35 -5.28
N SER A 47 2.18 30.59 -5.08
CA SER A 47 0.77 30.97 -5.25
C SER A 47 0.31 30.74 -6.69
N ALA A 48 -0.81 30.04 -6.86
CA ALA A 48 -1.42 29.79 -8.16
C ALA A 48 -2.40 30.92 -8.55
N ASP A 49 -2.53 31.16 -9.85
CA ASP A 49 -3.46 32.16 -10.35
C ASP A 49 -4.91 31.68 -10.18
N LYS A 50 -5.81 32.61 -9.81
CA LYS A 50 -7.24 32.33 -9.69
C LYS A 50 -7.86 31.82 -11.00
N ARG A 51 -7.29 32.15 -12.15
CA ARG A 51 -7.73 31.66 -13.47
C ARG A 51 -7.61 30.13 -13.58
N ASP A 52 -6.62 29.54 -12.93
CA ASP A 52 -6.36 28.09 -12.97
C ASP A 52 -7.34 27.30 -12.10
N PHE A 53 -8.00 27.95 -11.14
CA PHE A 53 -9.01 27.34 -10.27
C PHE A 53 -10.18 26.73 -11.05
N GLY A 54 -10.57 27.36 -12.17
CA GLY A 54 -11.65 26.88 -13.02
C GLY A 54 -11.34 25.53 -13.68
N SER A 55 -10.06 25.25 -13.94
CA SER A 55 -9.59 24.01 -14.56
C SER A 55 -9.38 22.86 -13.57
N ALA A 56 -9.43 23.14 -12.26
CA ALA A 56 -9.16 22.15 -11.22
C ALA A 56 -10.35 21.23 -10.96
N SER A 57 -10.11 19.93 -10.96
CA SER A 57 -11.13 18.93 -10.66
C SER A 57 -11.21 18.67 -9.15
N PRO A 58 -12.42 18.50 -8.58
CA PRO A 58 -12.58 18.06 -7.20
C PRO A 58 -11.87 16.73 -6.95
N LEU A 59 -11.13 16.64 -5.85
CA LEU A 59 -10.44 15.43 -5.41
C LEU A 59 -11.16 14.79 -4.21
N PHE A 60 -11.39 15.56 -3.13
CA PHE A 60 -12.20 15.14 -1.97
C PHE A 60 -12.69 16.34 -1.16
N ALA A 61 -13.62 16.11 -0.23
CA ALA A 61 -14.14 17.12 0.70
C ALA A 61 -13.56 16.95 2.11
N LEU A 62 -13.34 18.07 2.79
CA LEU A 62 -12.94 18.17 4.19
C LEU A 62 -14.15 18.17 5.12
N LYS A 63 -13.92 17.98 6.43
CA LYS A 63 -14.95 17.88 7.47
C LYS A 63 -15.90 19.08 7.54
N ASP A 64 -15.43 20.25 7.12
CA ASP A 64 -16.18 21.50 7.08
C ASP A 64 -16.88 21.76 5.74
N GLY A 65 -16.78 20.82 4.79
CA GLY A 65 -17.29 20.95 3.43
C GLY A 65 -16.35 21.66 2.45
N THR A 66 -15.16 22.09 2.88
CA THR A 66 -14.14 22.62 1.97
C THR A 66 -13.71 21.54 0.99
N ILE A 67 -13.59 21.86 -0.30
CA ILE A 67 -13.24 20.92 -1.36
C ILE A 67 -11.77 21.12 -1.74
N VAL A 68 -10.99 20.05 -1.66
CA VAL A 68 -9.64 20.00 -2.24
C VAL A 68 -9.78 19.70 -3.72
N ARG A 69 -9.21 20.55 -4.57
CA ARG A 69 -9.20 20.42 -6.04
C ARG A 69 -7.78 20.35 -6.54
N THR A 70 -7.55 19.60 -7.62
CA THR A 70 -6.23 19.49 -8.24
C THR A 70 -6.31 19.71 -9.75
N TRP A 71 -5.21 20.21 -10.32
CA TRP A 71 -5.08 20.43 -11.76
C TRP A 71 -3.64 20.15 -12.19
N GLN A 72 -3.46 19.73 -13.44
CA GLN A 72 -2.16 19.70 -14.09
C GLN A 72 -2.26 20.54 -15.36
N ASN A 73 -1.35 21.51 -15.50
CA ASN A 73 -1.28 22.31 -16.71
C ASN A 73 -0.65 21.52 -17.88
N LEU A 74 -0.56 22.13 -19.05
CA LEU A 74 0.03 21.51 -20.25
C LEU A 74 1.49 21.06 -20.06
N ALA A 75 2.22 21.69 -19.13
CA ALA A 75 3.58 21.32 -18.75
C ALA A 75 3.65 20.26 -17.64
N ARG A 76 2.51 19.66 -17.25
CA ARG A 76 2.37 18.68 -16.17
C ARG A 76 2.78 19.20 -14.78
N VAL A 77 2.73 20.50 -14.57
CA VAL A 77 2.97 21.12 -13.26
C VAL A 77 1.70 20.96 -12.41
N GLY A 78 1.84 20.33 -11.25
CA GLY A 78 0.74 20.06 -10.34
C GLY A 78 0.31 21.31 -9.57
N HIS A 79 -0.99 21.58 -9.59
CA HIS A 79 -1.66 22.64 -8.84
C HIS A 79 -2.65 22.02 -7.85
N VAL A 80 -2.80 22.68 -6.71
CA VAL A 80 -3.79 22.38 -5.68
C VAL A 80 -4.57 23.64 -5.34
N PHE A 81 -5.87 23.47 -5.09
CA PHE A 81 -6.74 24.54 -4.67
C PHE A 81 -7.64 24.06 -3.54
N LEU A 82 -8.03 24.98 -2.66
CA LEU A 82 -9.08 24.77 -1.67
C LEU A 82 -10.25 25.68 -2.02
N ALA A 83 -11.44 25.10 -2.13
CA ALA A 83 -12.71 25.81 -2.34
C ALA A 83 -13.58 25.71 -1.09
N ASP A 84 -14.11 26.81 -0.60
CA ASP A 84 -15.08 26.79 0.50
C ASP A 84 -16.39 26.08 0.07
N PRO A 85 -17.32 25.79 1.01
CA PRO A 85 -18.60 25.15 0.67
C PRO A 85 -19.47 25.97 -0.30
N LYS A 86 -19.20 27.27 -0.48
CA LYS A 86 -19.88 28.14 -1.46
C LYS A 86 -19.18 28.13 -2.81
N GLY A 87 -18.15 27.30 -3.00
CA GLY A 87 -17.38 27.16 -4.24
C GLY A 87 -16.35 28.27 -4.47
N ARG A 88 -16.08 29.12 -3.47
CA ARG A 88 -15.11 30.22 -3.58
C ARG A 88 -13.71 29.70 -3.27
N MET A 89 -12.73 30.05 -4.09
CA MET A 89 -11.32 29.71 -3.85
C MET A 89 -10.82 30.42 -2.58
N VAL A 90 -10.32 29.66 -1.62
CA VAL A 90 -9.70 30.17 -0.38
C VAL A 90 -8.18 29.94 -0.36
N PHE A 91 -7.68 29.04 -1.20
CA PHE A 91 -6.24 28.83 -1.40
C PHE A 91 -5.97 28.29 -2.81
N GLY A 92 -4.84 28.67 -3.38
CA GLY A 92 -4.32 28.12 -4.64
C GLY A 92 -2.80 28.10 -4.61
N GLY A 93 -2.21 26.96 -4.93
CA GLY A 93 -0.76 26.79 -4.96
C GLY A 93 -0.30 25.76 -5.98
N TYR A 94 0.94 25.88 -6.41
CA TYR A 94 1.60 24.92 -7.28
C TYR A 94 3.06 24.73 -6.88
N VAL A 95 3.64 23.62 -7.32
CA VAL A 95 5.06 23.34 -7.15
C VAL A 95 5.69 22.96 -8.49
N LEU A 96 6.93 23.35 -8.71
CA LEU A 96 7.73 22.86 -9.83
C LEU A 96 8.06 21.37 -9.66
N TRP A 97 8.48 20.70 -10.75
CA TRP A 97 8.68 19.24 -10.80
C TRP A 97 9.52 18.66 -9.65
N GLN A 98 10.54 19.38 -9.18
CA GLN A 98 11.44 18.93 -8.12
C GLN A 98 10.74 18.71 -6.77
N ASN A 99 9.58 19.35 -6.55
CA ASN A 99 8.83 19.31 -5.31
C ASN A 99 7.47 18.61 -5.47
N SER A 100 7.21 17.94 -6.60
CA SER A 100 5.91 17.31 -6.90
C SER A 100 5.53 16.25 -5.86
N GLU A 101 6.52 15.50 -5.36
CA GLU A 101 6.29 14.48 -4.34
C GLU A 101 5.90 15.11 -3.00
N GLY A 102 6.52 16.24 -2.62
CA GLY A 102 6.17 16.95 -1.40
C GLY A 102 4.73 17.50 -1.43
N LEU A 103 4.29 18.01 -2.58
CA LEU A 103 2.89 18.45 -2.74
C LEU A 103 1.92 17.26 -2.67
N LYS A 104 2.28 16.12 -3.27
CA LYS A 104 1.47 14.90 -3.20
C LYS A 104 1.32 14.41 -1.75
N GLN A 105 2.42 14.33 -1.01
CA GLN A 105 2.43 13.94 0.41
C GLN A 105 1.58 14.90 1.27
N ALA A 106 1.64 16.20 1.01
CA ALA A 106 0.81 17.17 1.71
C ALA A 106 -0.69 16.98 1.45
N ILE A 107 -1.09 16.68 0.21
CA ILE A 107 -2.48 16.38 -0.14
C ILE A 107 -2.95 15.08 0.54
N GLU A 108 -2.11 14.05 0.57
CA GLU A 108 -2.38 12.79 1.27
C GLU A 108 -2.55 13.01 2.77
N GLN A 109 -1.69 13.83 3.39
CA GLN A 109 -1.81 14.20 4.80
C GLN A 109 -3.13 14.93 5.08
N ILE A 110 -3.52 15.89 4.23
CA ILE A 110 -4.80 16.61 4.35
C ILE A 110 -5.97 15.64 4.24
N GLN A 111 -5.88 14.67 3.33
CA GLN A 111 -6.90 13.64 3.18
C GLN A 111 -7.05 12.79 4.44
N GLN A 112 -5.95 12.39 5.07
CA GLN A 112 -5.98 11.56 6.27
C GLN A 112 -6.47 12.33 7.50
N GLU A 113 -6.00 13.57 7.69
CA GLU A 113 -6.26 14.38 8.90
C GLU A 113 -7.65 15.05 8.86
N LEU A 114 -8.07 15.54 7.69
CA LEU A 114 -9.12 16.55 7.57
C LEU A 114 -10.30 16.15 6.68
N ALA A 115 -10.25 15.05 5.92
CA ALA A 115 -11.33 14.65 5.03
C ALA A 115 -12.64 14.34 5.79
N LEU A 116 -13.78 14.64 5.16
CA LEU A 116 -15.09 14.19 5.61
C LEU A 116 -15.16 12.66 5.48
N ASN A 117 -15.00 11.96 6.61
CA ASN A 117 -14.84 10.51 6.61
C ASN A 117 -16.16 9.74 6.39
N ASN A 118 -16.60 9.63 5.13
CA ASN A 118 -17.54 8.56 4.75
C ASN A 118 -16.86 7.19 4.68
N LYS A 119 -15.53 7.12 4.61
CA LYS A 119 -14.75 5.86 4.65
C LYS A 119 -14.79 5.17 6.03
N GLN A 120 -14.89 5.88 7.15
CA GLN A 120 -14.95 5.25 8.50
C GLN A 120 -16.28 4.53 8.75
N LYS A 121 -17.40 5.05 8.22
CA LYS A 121 -18.72 4.43 8.40
C LYS A 121 -18.87 3.11 7.62
N THR A 122 -18.18 2.99 6.48
CA THR A 122 -18.10 1.75 5.69
C THR A 122 -16.95 0.84 6.12
N ARG A 123 -15.84 1.38 6.65
CA ARG A 123 -14.70 0.62 7.20
C ARG A 123 -15.04 -0.06 8.53
N ASN A 124 -15.77 0.60 9.43
CA ASN A 124 -16.19 0.01 10.71
C ASN A 124 -17.23 -1.11 10.53
N SER A 125 -18.02 -1.09 9.45
CA SER A 125 -18.95 -2.19 9.13
C SER A 125 -18.27 -3.36 8.38
N LYS A 126 -17.26 -3.10 7.53
CA LYS A 126 -16.43 -4.16 6.92
C LYS A 126 -15.53 -4.85 7.98
N ALA A 127 -14.75 -4.10 8.76
CA ALA A 127 -13.77 -4.66 9.71
C ALA A 127 -14.40 -5.43 10.90
N ALA A 128 -15.62 -5.07 11.33
CA ALA A 128 -16.31 -5.75 12.43
C ALA A 128 -16.73 -7.20 12.14
N THR A 129 -16.54 -7.69 10.90
CA THR A 129 -16.99 -9.04 10.47
C THR A 129 -15.87 -10.05 10.24
N VAL A 130 -14.60 -9.64 10.27
CA VAL A 130 -13.48 -10.57 10.10
C VAL A 130 -13.03 -11.10 11.46
N SER A 131 -13.36 -12.36 11.74
CA SER A 131 -12.85 -13.05 12.94
C SER A 131 -11.33 -13.19 12.85
N ILE A 132 -10.61 -12.57 13.79
CA ILE A 132 -9.16 -12.68 13.92
C ILE A 132 -8.87 -13.72 14.98
N GLU A 133 -8.41 -14.89 14.56
CA GLU A 133 -8.15 -16.03 15.44
C GLU A 133 -6.70 -16.50 15.30
N SER A 134 -6.13 -17.01 16.39
CA SER A 134 -4.80 -17.62 16.40
C SER A 134 -4.81 -18.80 17.35
N ASP A 135 -4.25 -19.93 16.93
CA ASP A 135 -4.01 -21.08 17.82
C ASP A 135 -2.71 -20.90 18.63
N CYS A 136 -1.85 -19.96 18.24
CA CYS A 136 -0.55 -19.74 18.85
C CYS A 136 -0.35 -18.33 19.44
N GLY A 137 -1.43 -17.54 19.56
CA GLY A 137 -1.43 -16.24 20.22
C GLY A 137 -0.79 -15.11 19.41
N ILE A 138 -0.76 -15.23 18.08
CA ILE A 138 -0.24 -14.20 17.17
C ILE A 138 -1.26 -13.07 17.02
N ASP A 139 -0.79 -11.84 17.15
CA ASP A 139 -1.57 -10.63 16.91
C ASP A 139 -1.49 -10.21 15.43
N TYR A 140 -2.62 -10.27 14.74
CA TYR A 140 -2.75 -9.90 13.33
C TYR A 140 -3.30 -8.47 13.12
N ASN A 141 -3.50 -7.67 14.16
CA ASN A 141 -4.07 -6.32 14.03
C ASN A 141 -3.21 -5.39 13.17
N HIS A 142 -1.88 -5.53 13.24
CA HIS A 142 -1.01 -4.73 12.38
C HIS A 142 -1.17 -5.10 10.91
N LEU A 143 -1.22 -6.40 10.58
CA LEU A 143 -1.51 -6.88 9.23
C LEU A 143 -2.88 -6.39 8.74
N LEU A 144 -3.91 -6.48 9.59
CA LEU A 144 -5.24 -5.95 9.30
C LEU A 144 -5.18 -4.46 8.92
N SER A 145 -4.49 -3.64 9.72
CA SER A 145 -4.35 -2.21 9.46
C SER A 145 -3.71 -1.97 8.10
N LEU A 146 -2.58 -2.62 7.81
CA LEU A 146 -1.86 -2.47 6.54
C LEU A 146 -2.72 -2.87 5.33
N LEU A 147 -3.45 -3.98 5.43
CA LEU A 147 -4.36 -4.41 4.35
C LEU A 147 -5.53 -3.45 4.17
N SER A 148 -6.09 -2.91 5.27
CA SER A 148 -7.21 -1.96 5.23
C SER A 148 -6.85 -0.61 4.61
N ASP A 149 -5.58 -0.25 4.68
CA ASP A 149 -5.01 0.95 4.06
C ASP A 149 -4.37 0.67 2.70
N GLU A 150 -4.55 -0.54 2.16
CA GLU A 150 -4.04 -0.95 0.84
C GLU A 150 -2.51 -0.81 0.70
N GLU A 151 -1.80 -0.89 1.83
CA GLU A 151 -0.35 -0.85 1.93
C GLU A 151 0.25 -2.23 1.59
N TRP A 152 -0.07 -2.72 0.38
CA TRP A 152 0.15 -4.10 -0.06
C TRP A 152 1.58 -4.60 0.17
N LYS A 153 2.59 -3.77 -0.10
CA LYS A 153 4.01 -4.13 0.11
C LYS A 153 4.38 -4.28 1.58
N LYS A 154 3.83 -3.43 2.45
CA LYS A 154 4.06 -3.53 3.90
C LYS A 154 3.30 -4.73 4.47
N ALA A 155 2.05 -4.94 4.03
CA ALA A 155 1.24 -6.08 4.43
C ALA A 155 1.89 -7.42 4.04
N ASP A 156 2.51 -7.49 2.87
CA ASP A 156 3.26 -8.64 2.41
C ASP A 156 4.47 -8.96 3.30
N LYS A 157 5.31 -7.96 3.60
CA LYS A 157 6.43 -8.10 4.56
C LYS A 157 5.97 -8.50 5.94
N GLU A 158 4.88 -7.90 6.42
CA GLU A 158 4.30 -8.22 7.71
C GLU A 158 3.76 -9.66 7.76
N THR A 159 3.11 -10.10 6.68
CA THR A 159 2.68 -11.50 6.54
C THR A 159 3.88 -12.43 6.64
N ALA A 160 5.00 -12.11 5.98
CA ALA A 160 6.21 -12.93 6.04
C ALA A 160 6.76 -13.03 7.47
N ARG A 161 6.80 -11.90 8.19
CA ARG A 161 7.24 -11.82 9.58
C ARG A 161 6.32 -12.64 10.51
N LEU A 162 5.01 -12.53 10.34
CA LEU A 162 4.02 -13.24 11.15
C LEU A 162 4.09 -14.76 10.91
N MET A 163 4.25 -15.21 9.67
CA MET A 163 4.42 -16.63 9.36
C MET A 163 5.68 -17.22 10.02
N LEU A 164 6.80 -16.48 10.02
CA LEU A 164 7.99 -16.88 10.76
C LEU A 164 7.72 -16.94 12.27
N ALA A 165 6.98 -15.98 12.83
CA ALA A 165 6.61 -15.97 14.25
C ALA A 165 5.73 -17.17 14.64
N VAL A 166 4.73 -17.52 13.82
CA VAL A 166 3.89 -18.71 13.99
C VAL A 166 4.76 -19.98 14.08
N MET A 167 5.74 -20.10 13.19
CA MET A 167 6.68 -21.23 13.15
C MET A 167 7.82 -21.12 14.17
N ARG A 168 7.85 -20.05 14.98
CA ARG A 168 8.93 -19.72 15.93
C ARG A 168 10.32 -19.70 15.29
N LYS A 169 10.40 -19.12 14.09
CA LYS A 169 11.64 -18.90 13.34
C LYS A 169 11.95 -17.43 13.27
N GLN A 170 13.22 -17.10 13.09
CA GLN A 170 13.64 -15.73 12.83
C GLN A 170 13.82 -15.47 11.34
N LYS A 171 14.16 -16.53 10.59
CA LYS A 171 14.60 -16.42 9.20
C LYS A 171 14.06 -17.58 8.36
N TRP A 172 13.77 -17.31 7.09
CA TRP A 172 13.13 -18.29 6.19
C TRP A 172 13.99 -19.52 5.91
N TRP A 173 15.32 -19.41 5.88
CA TRP A 173 16.20 -20.58 5.72
C TRP A 173 16.20 -21.53 6.94
N GLN A 174 15.58 -21.14 8.06
CA GLN A 174 15.39 -22.00 9.23
C GLN A 174 14.07 -22.79 9.19
N VAL A 175 13.21 -22.51 8.20
CA VAL A 175 11.90 -23.14 8.04
C VAL A 175 12.08 -24.50 7.37
N SER A 176 11.66 -25.55 8.05
CA SER A 176 11.67 -26.93 7.56
C SER A 176 10.29 -27.37 7.06
N PHE A 177 10.22 -28.54 6.41
CA PHE A 177 8.96 -29.16 6.00
C PHE A 177 8.02 -29.38 7.19
N ALA A 178 8.59 -29.84 8.30
CA ALA A 178 7.85 -30.14 9.51
C ALA A 178 7.25 -28.88 10.13
N ASP A 179 7.90 -27.73 9.99
CA ASP A 179 7.37 -26.45 10.46
C ASP A 179 6.14 -26.04 9.64
N VAL A 180 6.21 -26.14 8.30
CA VAL A 180 5.09 -25.83 7.40
C VAL A 180 3.94 -26.82 7.58
N ALA A 181 4.22 -28.11 7.70
CA ALA A 181 3.21 -29.15 7.90
C ALA A 181 2.46 -29.01 9.24
N LYS A 182 3.09 -28.39 10.24
CA LYS A 182 2.49 -28.11 11.56
C LYS A 182 1.90 -26.71 11.68
N PHE A 183 1.94 -25.89 10.63
CA PHE A 183 1.41 -24.54 10.66
C PHE A 183 -0.06 -24.57 11.12
N PRO A 184 -0.46 -23.85 12.18
CA PRO A 184 -1.81 -23.96 12.74
C PRO A 184 -2.88 -23.47 11.77
N CYS A 185 -4.01 -24.18 11.74
CA CYS A 185 -5.05 -23.92 10.74
C CYS A 185 -5.78 -22.59 10.98
N LYS A 186 -5.98 -22.17 12.24
CA LYS A 186 -6.59 -20.86 12.51
C LYS A 186 -5.70 -19.71 12.03
N ASP A 187 -4.41 -19.78 12.31
CA ASP A 187 -3.44 -18.78 11.86
C ASP A 187 -3.38 -18.67 10.33
N LEU A 188 -3.33 -19.82 9.64
CA LEU A 188 -3.35 -19.87 8.18
C LEU A 188 -4.66 -19.28 7.61
N SER A 189 -5.79 -19.64 8.23
CA SER A 189 -7.12 -19.15 7.84
C SER A 189 -7.28 -17.66 8.09
N THR A 190 -6.74 -17.14 9.20
CA THR A 190 -6.78 -15.71 9.53
C THR A 190 -5.98 -14.90 8.51
N ILE A 191 -4.77 -15.33 8.18
CA ILE A 191 -3.95 -14.69 7.14
C ILE A 191 -4.72 -14.67 5.80
N ASP A 192 -5.22 -15.82 5.35
CA ASP A 192 -5.93 -15.93 4.07
C ASP A 192 -7.22 -15.09 4.04
N ARG A 193 -8.02 -15.12 5.11
CA ARG A 193 -9.26 -14.32 5.23
C ARG A 193 -8.97 -12.82 5.17
N LEU A 194 -7.93 -12.35 5.85
CA LEU A 194 -7.56 -10.94 5.82
C LEU A 194 -7.17 -10.51 4.41
N TRP A 195 -6.28 -11.25 3.74
CA TRP A 195 -5.89 -10.96 2.36
C TRP A 195 -7.08 -10.98 1.40
N SER A 196 -7.90 -12.02 1.48
CA SER A 196 -9.09 -12.18 0.64
C SER A 196 -10.10 -11.06 0.88
N PHE A 197 -10.40 -10.72 2.13
CA PHE A 197 -11.40 -9.71 2.45
C PHE A 197 -11.05 -8.32 1.91
N TYR A 198 -9.82 -7.85 2.14
CA TYR A 198 -9.41 -6.51 1.73
C TYR A 198 -9.08 -6.40 0.23
N SER A 199 -8.82 -7.53 -0.42
CA SER A 199 -8.62 -7.58 -1.88
C SER A 199 -9.87 -8.02 -2.65
N GLU A 200 -11.02 -8.16 -1.98
CA GLU A 200 -12.27 -8.62 -2.59
C GLU A 200 -12.15 -10.01 -3.27
N GLY A 201 -11.40 -10.89 -2.62
CA GLY A 201 -11.14 -12.26 -3.05
C GLY A 201 -10.08 -12.36 -4.16
N HIS A 202 -9.35 -11.28 -4.44
CA HIS A 202 -8.33 -11.23 -5.51
C HIS A 202 -6.97 -11.81 -5.08
N PHE A 203 -6.60 -11.61 -3.82
CA PHE A 203 -5.36 -12.09 -3.20
C PHE A 203 -5.65 -13.09 -2.08
N GLY A 204 -4.65 -13.89 -1.71
CA GLY A 204 -4.76 -14.90 -0.67
C GLY A 204 -4.05 -16.20 -1.02
N LEU A 205 -3.65 -16.94 0.00
CA LEU A 205 -2.94 -18.22 -0.13
C LEU A 205 -3.84 -19.31 -0.72
N LEU A 206 -5.14 -19.27 -0.44
CA LEU A 206 -6.12 -20.16 -1.02
C LEU A 206 -6.32 -19.89 -2.51
N VAL A 207 -6.35 -18.61 -2.90
CA VAL A 207 -6.42 -18.22 -4.32
C VAL A 207 -5.20 -18.76 -5.06
N GLN A 208 -4.01 -18.58 -4.47
CA GLN A 208 -2.77 -19.13 -5.01
C GLN A 208 -2.80 -20.65 -5.12
N LYS A 209 -3.28 -21.36 -4.08
CA LYS A 209 -3.45 -22.81 -4.11
C LYS A 209 -4.32 -23.25 -5.29
N THR A 210 -5.47 -22.60 -5.52
CA THR A 210 -6.36 -22.94 -6.65
C THR A 210 -5.67 -22.74 -8.00
N ILE A 211 -4.90 -21.67 -8.16
CA ILE A 211 -4.13 -21.40 -9.37
C ILE A 211 -3.03 -22.44 -9.56
N TYR A 212 -2.33 -22.81 -8.48
CA TYR A 212 -1.29 -23.84 -8.50
C TYR A 212 -1.84 -25.21 -8.93
N GLU A 213 -2.97 -25.63 -8.35
CA GLU A 213 -3.65 -26.88 -8.73
C GLU A 213 -4.08 -26.85 -10.21
N SER A 214 -4.61 -25.71 -10.68
CA SER A 214 -5.01 -25.52 -12.08
C SER A 214 -3.82 -25.50 -13.04
N SER A 215 -2.62 -25.17 -12.53
CA SER A 215 -1.34 -25.24 -13.27
C SER A 215 -0.75 -26.66 -13.29
N GLY A 216 -1.47 -27.67 -12.80
CA GLY A 216 -1.03 -29.06 -12.73
C GLY A 216 -0.30 -29.43 -11.43
N GLY A 217 -0.26 -28.51 -10.45
CA GLY A 217 0.42 -28.70 -9.18
C GLY A 217 -0.31 -29.69 -8.27
N THR A 218 0.34 -30.83 -7.97
CA THR A 218 -0.15 -31.82 -6.98
C THR A 218 0.94 -32.19 -5.98
N ASN A 219 2.19 -32.24 -6.44
CA ASN A 219 3.44 -32.23 -5.68
C ASN A 219 4.35 -31.11 -6.25
N TYR A 220 5.57 -30.92 -5.74
CA TYR A 220 6.51 -29.99 -6.39
C TYR A 220 6.86 -30.52 -7.79
N ASP A 221 6.24 -29.93 -8.82
CA ASP A 221 6.55 -30.11 -10.22
C ASP A 221 7.06 -28.78 -10.78
N ARG A 222 8.26 -28.80 -11.37
CA ARG A 222 8.92 -27.58 -11.85
C ARG A 222 8.11 -26.86 -12.94
N LYS A 223 7.49 -27.59 -13.87
CA LYS A 223 6.69 -27.00 -14.94
C LYS A 223 5.40 -26.40 -14.39
N ALA A 224 4.76 -27.09 -13.45
CA ALA A 224 3.58 -26.55 -12.75
C ALA A 224 3.92 -25.30 -11.94
N TRP A 225 5.10 -25.27 -11.30
CA TRP A 225 5.58 -24.10 -10.54
C TRP A 225 5.89 -22.90 -11.44
N GLU A 226 6.54 -23.15 -12.58
CA GLU A 226 6.80 -22.14 -13.62
C GLU A 226 5.49 -21.57 -14.18
N ALA A 227 4.53 -22.43 -14.56
CA ALA A 227 3.22 -22.00 -15.05
C ALA A 227 2.41 -21.23 -14.00
N PHE A 228 2.45 -21.67 -12.73
CA PHE A 228 1.85 -20.93 -11.61
C PHE A 228 2.47 -19.54 -11.49
N GLY A 229 3.81 -19.43 -11.53
CA GLY A 229 4.54 -18.17 -11.48
C GLY A 229 4.14 -17.22 -12.62
N ASP A 230 3.93 -17.74 -13.83
CA ASP A 230 3.42 -16.96 -14.96
C ASP A 230 1.99 -16.46 -14.68
N CYS A 231 1.10 -17.32 -14.15
CA CYS A 231 -0.29 -16.96 -13.84
C CYS A 231 -0.43 -15.88 -12.78
N VAL A 232 0.38 -15.95 -11.72
CA VAL A 232 0.34 -14.97 -10.62
C VAL A 232 1.21 -13.74 -10.89
N GLY A 233 1.93 -13.69 -12.01
CA GLY A 233 2.79 -12.56 -12.39
C GLY A 233 4.08 -12.45 -11.59
N TRP A 234 4.66 -13.58 -11.18
CA TRP A 234 5.99 -13.65 -10.55
C TRP A 234 7.11 -13.91 -11.56
N ARG A 235 6.76 -14.09 -12.84
CA ARG A 235 7.70 -14.27 -13.94
C ARG A 235 7.38 -13.34 -15.08
N ASP A 236 8.42 -12.86 -15.76
CA ASP A 236 8.31 -12.14 -17.03
C ASP A 236 9.24 -12.80 -18.04
N ARG A 237 8.72 -13.13 -19.24
CA ARG A 237 9.47 -13.78 -20.34
C ARG A 237 10.27 -15.02 -19.94
N GLY A 238 9.80 -15.75 -18.93
CA GLY A 238 10.44 -16.98 -18.44
C GLY A 238 11.38 -16.79 -17.26
N ASP A 239 11.70 -15.55 -16.88
CA ASP A 239 12.57 -15.24 -15.75
C ASP A 239 11.75 -14.88 -14.50
N TRP A 240 12.21 -15.35 -13.33
CA TRP A 240 11.60 -14.99 -12.05
C TRP A 240 11.94 -13.55 -11.67
N LEU A 241 10.92 -12.78 -11.31
CA LEU A 241 11.07 -11.40 -10.87
C LEU A 241 11.68 -11.34 -9.47
N TYR A 242 12.49 -10.30 -9.23
CA TYR A 242 12.93 -9.96 -7.88
C TYR A 242 11.75 -9.39 -7.08
N TYR A 243 11.80 -9.55 -5.76
CA TYR A 243 10.77 -9.02 -4.87
C TYR A 243 10.55 -7.51 -5.06
N GLU A 244 11.64 -6.78 -5.29
CA GLU A 244 11.63 -5.34 -5.53
C GLU A 244 10.88 -4.94 -6.81
N ASP A 245 10.81 -5.85 -7.78
CA ASP A 245 10.20 -5.65 -9.11
C ASP A 245 8.74 -6.14 -9.17
N LEU A 246 8.21 -6.74 -8.09
CA LEU A 246 6.81 -7.16 -8.00
C LEU A 246 5.85 -5.97 -7.95
N THR A 247 4.61 -6.18 -8.40
CA THR A 247 3.57 -5.15 -8.43
C THR A 247 2.72 -5.19 -7.16
N PHE A 248 2.95 -4.23 -6.26
CA PHE A 248 2.19 -4.09 -5.00
C PHE A 248 0.96 -3.19 -5.17
N SER A 249 -0.01 -3.67 -5.94
CA SER A 249 -1.26 -2.96 -6.24
C SER A 249 -2.38 -3.96 -6.48
N ILE A 250 -3.63 -3.59 -6.20
CA ILE A 250 -4.81 -4.39 -6.55
C ILE A 250 -4.92 -4.71 -8.05
N LYS A 251 -4.23 -3.94 -8.91
CA LYS A 251 -4.14 -4.17 -10.36
C LYS A 251 -3.24 -5.35 -10.75
N ALA A 252 -2.47 -5.91 -9.81
CA ALA A 252 -1.65 -7.09 -10.07
C ALA A 252 -2.52 -8.31 -10.42
N PRO A 253 -1.95 -9.36 -11.05
CA PRO A 253 -2.70 -10.57 -11.36
C PRO A 253 -3.36 -11.21 -10.12
N ARG A 254 -4.44 -11.95 -10.35
CA ARG A 254 -5.13 -12.70 -9.29
C ARG A 254 -4.14 -13.67 -8.62
N GLY A 255 -4.10 -13.69 -7.28
CA GLY A 255 -3.15 -14.51 -6.52
C GLY A 255 -1.71 -13.96 -6.47
N HIS A 256 -1.43 -12.77 -7.00
CA HIS A 256 -0.08 -12.19 -6.96
C HIS A 256 0.48 -12.04 -5.54
N LEU A 257 -0.39 -11.74 -4.56
CA LEU A 257 -0.03 -11.58 -3.16
C LEU A 257 -0.82 -12.55 -2.27
N PRO A 258 -0.28 -12.94 -1.10
CA PRO A 258 1.07 -12.61 -0.60
C PRO A 258 2.19 -13.38 -1.32
N SER A 259 3.33 -12.74 -1.54
CA SER A 259 4.57 -13.25 -2.17
C SER A 259 5.65 -13.64 -1.16
N THR A 260 5.24 -13.93 0.08
CA THR A 260 6.08 -14.07 1.29
C THR A 260 7.25 -15.04 1.18
N VAL A 261 7.21 -16.00 0.26
CA VAL A 261 8.29 -16.99 0.02
C VAL A 261 9.36 -16.50 -0.97
N LEU A 262 9.05 -15.52 -1.83
CA LEU A 262 10.06 -14.84 -2.66
C LEU A 262 10.98 -13.95 -1.80
N TYR A 263 10.45 -13.33 -0.74
CA TYR A 263 11.21 -12.49 0.18
C TYR A 263 12.31 -13.27 0.94
N GLY A 264 12.04 -14.52 1.33
CA GLY A 264 13.01 -15.36 2.05
C GLY A 264 14.16 -15.90 1.19
N SER A 265 13.98 -15.95 -0.13
CA SER A 265 14.86 -16.70 -1.04
C SER A 265 15.82 -15.84 -1.86
N ILE A 266 15.54 -14.53 -1.95
CA ILE A 266 16.27 -13.63 -2.86
C ILE A 266 17.03 -12.54 -2.10
N VAL A 267 16.55 -12.15 -0.90
CA VAL A 267 17.01 -10.94 -0.22
C VAL A 267 18.13 -11.18 0.80
N GLU A 268 18.28 -12.40 1.33
CA GLU A 268 19.23 -12.68 2.43
C GLU A 268 20.36 -13.67 2.09
N GLY A 269 20.86 -13.73 0.84
CA GLY A 269 22.13 -14.44 0.61
C GLY A 269 22.59 -14.83 -0.81
N VAL A 270 21.88 -14.50 -1.90
CA VAL A 270 22.36 -14.82 -3.26
C VAL A 270 22.80 -13.55 -3.99
N PRO A 271 24.10 -13.39 -4.32
CA PRO A 271 24.60 -12.22 -5.06
C PRO A 271 23.99 -12.09 -6.47
N LYS A 272 23.76 -10.84 -6.91
CA LYS A 272 23.15 -10.40 -8.19
C LYS A 272 23.82 -10.89 -9.50
N VAL A 273 24.85 -11.74 -9.46
CA VAL A 273 25.75 -11.99 -10.61
C VAL A 273 25.40 -13.28 -11.39
N PHE A 274 24.43 -14.07 -10.93
CA PHE A 274 24.16 -15.41 -11.50
C PHE A 274 23.15 -15.45 -12.66
N SER A 275 22.86 -14.34 -13.34
CA SER A 275 22.01 -14.36 -14.54
C SER A 275 22.75 -14.73 -15.84
N GLY A 276 24.02 -15.17 -15.76
CA GLY A 276 24.92 -15.17 -16.92
C GLY A 276 25.68 -16.45 -17.27
N LEU A 277 25.73 -17.50 -16.44
CA LEU A 277 26.51 -18.70 -16.79
C LEU A 277 25.82 -19.98 -16.28
N VAL A 278 25.40 -20.81 -17.23
CA VAL A 278 24.90 -22.17 -16.98
C VAL A 278 26.10 -23.10 -16.83
N GLU A 279 25.94 -24.14 -16.00
CA GLU A 279 26.85 -25.28 -15.80
C GLU A 279 28.22 -24.95 -15.16
N THR A 280 28.36 -25.21 -13.85
CA THR A 280 28.99 -26.44 -13.31
C THR A 280 29.23 -26.21 -11.80
N VAL A 281 28.88 -27.22 -10.98
CA VAL A 281 29.23 -27.37 -9.56
C VAL A 281 28.43 -26.52 -8.54
N ALA A 282 27.66 -27.23 -7.71
CA ALA A 282 26.95 -26.78 -6.50
C ALA A 282 25.62 -26.00 -6.65
N VAL A 283 24.76 -26.40 -7.59
CA VAL A 283 23.31 -26.06 -7.54
C VAL A 283 22.62 -26.97 -6.52
N ARG A 284 22.75 -26.68 -5.23
CA ARG A 284 21.87 -27.22 -4.16
C ARG A 284 21.04 -26.14 -3.45
N GLY A 285 21.24 -24.86 -3.78
CA GLY A 285 20.59 -23.74 -3.08
C GLY A 285 19.45 -23.04 -3.83
N LEU A 286 19.41 -23.09 -5.17
CA LEU A 286 18.50 -22.27 -5.99
C LEU A 286 17.24 -23.00 -6.52
N THR A 287 17.06 -24.28 -6.21
CA THR A 287 15.89 -25.08 -6.65
C THR A 287 14.75 -25.17 -5.63
N ASN A 288 14.86 -24.55 -4.46
CA ASN A 288 13.97 -24.83 -3.31
C ASN A 288 13.00 -23.71 -2.92
N VAL A 289 12.68 -22.75 -3.80
CA VAL A 289 11.72 -21.66 -3.49
C VAL A 289 10.26 -22.12 -3.60
N GLY A 290 9.94 -22.98 -4.57
CA GLY A 290 8.58 -23.51 -4.70
C GLY A 290 8.22 -24.59 -3.69
N TRP A 291 9.21 -25.15 -2.98
CA TRP A 291 9.00 -26.26 -2.07
C TRP A 291 8.26 -25.86 -0.77
N PRO A 292 8.62 -24.78 -0.05
CA PRO A 292 7.84 -24.30 1.09
C PRO A 292 6.41 -23.93 0.72
N MET A 293 6.18 -23.34 -0.46
CA MET A 293 4.84 -22.98 -0.94
C MET A 293 4.00 -24.19 -1.29
N ALA A 294 4.56 -25.19 -1.97
CA ALA A 294 3.87 -26.45 -2.22
C ALA A 294 3.48 -27.15 -0.91
N GLY A 295 4.38 -27.13 0.09
CA GLY A 295 4.08 -27.62 1.44
C GLY A 295 2.97 -26.81 2.13
N LEU A 296 2.95 -25.49 1.97
CA LEU A 296 1.92 -24.62 2.52
C LEU A 296 0.56 -24.88 1.84
N PHE A 297 0.53 -25.05 0.52
CA PHE A 297 -0.69 -25.38 -0.22
C PHE A 297 -1.24 -26.76 0.16
N ALA A 298 -0.37 -27.74 0.38
CA ALA A 298 -0.74 -29.02 0.96
C ALA A 298 -1.34 -28.83 2.37
N ARG A 299 -0.72 -28.00 3.21
CA ARG A 299 -1.23 -27.70 4.55
C ARG A 299 -2.60 -27.02 4.52
N ILE A 300 -2.85 -26.10 3.60
CA ILE A 300 -4.17 -25.47 3.39
C ILE A 300 -5.24 -26.53 3.08
N LYS A 301 -4.89 -27.58 2.31
CA LYS A 301 -5.81 -28.68 1.99
C LYS A 301 -6.20 -29.49 3.24
N ASP A 302 -5.26 -29.68 4.17
CA ASP A 302 -5.48 -30.46 5.39
C ASP A 302 -6.27 -29.69 6.46
N CYS A 303 -6.26 -28.36 6.40
CA CYS A 303 -7.10 -27.52 7.23
C CYS A 303 -8.56 -27.62 6.78
N LYS A 304 -9.34 -28.49 7.45
CA LYS A 304 -10.80 -28.58 7.25
C LYS A 304 -11.43 -27.20 7.44
N ARG A 305 -12.25 -26.80 6.47
CA ARG A 305 -13.09 -25.59 6.58
C ARG A 305 -14.28 -25.82 7.49
#